data_AF-W7AX55-F1
#
_entry.id   AF-W7AX55-F1
#
_cell.length_a   1.000
_cell.length_b   1.000
_cell.length_c   1.000
_cell.angle_alpha   90.00
_cell.angle_beta   90.00
_cell.angle_gamma   90.00
#
_symmetry.space_group_name_H-M   'P 1'
#
loop_
_entity.id
_entity.type
_entity.pdbx_description
1 polymer ?
#
loop_
_entity_poly.entity_id
_entity_poly.type
_entity_poly.pdbx_seq_one_letter_code
_entity_poly.pdbx_strand_id
1 'polypeptide(L)'
;MRQILVNTRTTEKRIAVLDGKKVIDFNLFRPTEMVQPGQIYLAQIEKIDRKIQACFVSLGSEKGFLHLDDIPEEAERHQGARLLVEVTRMGTKTKLPLVTGMIEISGETLVYIFGKSYFSVSKRIPDGRKKRAYSVYQAALRRSGSCDSSLTS
;
A
#
# COMPACT_ATOMS: atom_id res chain seq x y z
N MET A 1 23.75 -16.38 12.91
CA MET A 1 23.88 -15.61 11.64
C MET A 1 22.61 -15.88 10.87
N ARG A 2 21.87 -14.82 10.52
CA ARG A 2 20.62 -14.97 9.77
C ARG A 2 20.92 -15.15 8.29
N GLN A 3 20.33 -16.16 7.67
CA GLN A 3 20.47 -16.46 6.25
C GLN A 3 19.09 -16.56 5.61
N ILE A 4 18.99 -16.13 4.35
CA ILE A 4 17.80 -16.32 3.52
C ILE A 4 18.19 -17.29 2.40
N LEU A 5 17.53 -18.45 2.36
CA LEU A 5 17.66 -19.40 1.26
C LEU A 5 16.49 -19.22 0.30
N VAL A 6 16.79 -18.95 -0.96
CA VAL A 6 15.79 -18.82 -2.02
C VAL A 6 15.98 -19.97 -3.02
N ASN A 7 14.98 -20.84 -3.12
CA ASN A 7 14.93 -21.88 -4.14
C ASN A 7 13.94 -21.50 -5.24
N THR A 8 14.48 -21.30 -6.44
CA THR A 8 13.73 -20.88 -7.62
C THR A 8 13.64 -21.95 -8.71
N ARG A 9 14.17 -23.17 -8.48
CA ARG A 9 14.32 -24.21 -9.50
C ARG A 9 12.99 -24.79 -10.00
N THR A 10 11.96 -24.78 -9.17
CA THR A 10 10.62 -25.31 -9.50
C THR A 10 9.64 -24.18 -9.85
N THR A 11 8.44 -24.57 -10.29
CA THR A 11 7.29 -23.66 -10.46
C THR A 11 6.98 -22.92 -9.17
N GLU A 12 7.02 -23.63 -8.04
CA GLU A 12 6.94 -23.04 -6.71
C GLU A 12 8.27 -22.38 -6.33
N LYS A 13 8.17 -21.17 -5.77
CA LYS A 13 9.29 -20.44 -5.19
C LYS A 13 9.24 -20.64 -3.68
N ARG A 14 10.37 -21.06 -3.11
CA ARG A 14 10.49 -21.37 -1.68
C ARG A 14 11.54 -20.47 -1.07
N ILE A 15 11.18 -19.80 0.03
CA ILE A 15 12.05 -18.91 0.78
C ILE A 15 12.10 -19.44 2.21
N ALA A 16 13.29 -19.73 2.72
CA ALA A 16 13.49 -20.12 4.11
C ALA A 16 14.38 -19.09 4.80
N VAL A 17 13.99 -18.64 6.00
CA VAL A 17 14.84 -17.83 6.87
C VAL A 17 15.43 -18.75 7.93
N LEU A 18 16.75 -18.76 8.03
CA LEU A 18 17.52 -19.55 8.98
C LEU A 18 18.17 -18.65 10.01
N ASP A 19 18.29 -19.14 11.24
CA ASP A 19 19.29 -18.67 12.20
C ASP A 19 20.23 -19.82 12.57
N GLY A 20 21.44 -19.78 11.99
CA GLY A 20 22.35 -20.92 12.03
C GLY A 20 21.79 -22.11 11.25
N LYS A 21 21.46 -23.20 11.94
CA LYS A 21 20.91 -24.43 11.34
C LYS A 21 19.39 -24.62 11.57
N LYS A 22 18.73 -23.68 12.25
CA LYS A 22 17.29 -23.76 12.54
C LYS A 22 16.51 -22.89 11.57
N VAL A 23 15.47 -23.46 10.97
CA VAL A 23 14.48 -22.70 10.18
C VAL A 23 13.59 -21.95 11.14
N ILE A 24 13.52 -20.63 10.99
CA ILE A 24 12.67 -19.76 11.81
C ILE A 24 11.46 -19.24 11.03
N ASP A 25 11.52 -19.24 9.70
CA ASP A 25 10.40 -18.92 8.83
C ASP A 25 10.53 -19.65 7.48
N PHE A 26 9.40 -19.98 6.87
CA PHE A 26 9.33 -20.67 5.58
C PHE A 26 8.12 -20.18 4.79
N ASN A 27 8.37 -19.63 3.61
CA ASN A 27 7.35 -19.14 2.71
C ASN A 27 7.43 -19.87 1.36
N LEU A 28 6.27 -20.26 0.84
CA LEU A 28 6.13 -20.92 -0.45
C LEU A 28 5.06 -20.19 -1.24
N PHE A 29 5.42 -19.70 -2.42
CA PHE A 29 4.48 -19.07 -3.32
C PHE A 29 4.59 -19.63 -4.74
N ARG A 30 3.46 -19.63 -5.44
CA ARG A 30 3.36 -19.98 -6.85
C ARG A 30 3.16 -18.69 -7.63
N PRO A 31 4.03 -18.37 -8.61
CA PRO A 31 3.78 -17.26 -9.52
C PRO A 31 2.41 -17.42 -10.18
N THR A 32 1.62 -16.34 -10.17
CA THR A 32 0.30 -16.27 -10.78
C THR A 32 0.21 -15.00 -11.60
N GLU A 33 -0.54 -15.04 -12.70
CA GLU A 33 -0.86 -13.87 -13.51
C GLU A 33 -2.10 -13.13 -12.99
N MET A 34 -2.82 -13.71 -12.03
CA MET A 34 -3.99 -13.08 -11.40
C MET A 34 -3.56 -11.93 -10.52
N VAL A 35 -4.29 -10.81 -10.58
CA VAL A 35 -4.12 -9.70 -9.65
C VAL A 35 -4.32 -10.17 -8.20
N GLN A 36 -3.34 -9.90 -7.35
CA GLN A 36 -3.31 -10.26 -5.93
C GLN A 36 -3.34 -9.01 -5.03
N PRO A 37 -3.90 -9.11 -3.81
CA PRO A 37 -3.84 -8.03 -2.83
C PRO A 37 -2.38 -7.59 -2.53
N GLY A 38 -2.19 -6.29 -2.32
CA GLY A 38 -0.89 -5.67 -2.06
C GLY A 38 -0.03 -5.40 -3.31
N GLN A 39 -0.45 -5.85 -4.49
CA GLN A 39 0.22 -5.44 -5.73
C GLN A 39 -0.10 -3.99 -6.07
N ILE A 40 0.92 -3.27 -6.53
CA ILE A 40 0.81 -1.86 -6.92
C ILE A 40 0.95 -1.76 -8.43
N TYR A 41 0.02 -1.04 -9.05
CA TYR A 41 -0.04 -0.83 -10.50
C TYR A 41 -0.02 0.66 -10.82
N LEU A 42 0.60 1.03 -11.94
CA LEU A 42 0.36 2.32 -12.58
C LEU A 42 -0.87 2.19 -13.48
N ALA A 43 -2.04 2.49 -12.93
CA ALA A 43 -3.31 2.28 -13.59
C ALA A 43 -3.75 3.51 -14.40
N GLN A 44 -4.54 3.28 -15.45
CA GLN A 44 -5.14 4.35 -16.26
C GLN A 44 -6.65 4.39 -16.05
N ILE A 45 -7.23 5.56 -15.81
CA ILE A 45 -8.69 5.73 -15.68
C ILE A 45 -9.35 5.53 -17.05
N GLU A 46 -10.12 4.46 -17.22
CA GLU A 46 -10.82 4.16 -18.47
C GLU A 46 -12.23 4.77 -18.50
N LYS A 47 -12.91 4.78 -17.35
CA LYS A 47 -14.29 5.29 -17.25
C LYS A 47 -14.56 5.81 -15.84
N ILE A 48 -15.23 6.94 -15.75
CA ILE A 48 -15.72 7.50 -14.49
C ILE A 48 -17.24 7.34 -14.46
N ASP A 49 -17.77 6.73 -13.41
CA ASP A 49 -19.19 6.58 -13.17
C ASP A 49 -19.59 7.28 -11.87
N ARG A 50 -20.22 8.45 -12.01
CA ARG A 50 -20.64 9.27 -10.87
C ARG A 50 -21.89 8.72 -10.17
N LYS A 51 -22.67 7.83 -10.79
CA LYS A 51 -23.86 7.27 -10.14
C LYS A 51 -23.48 6.30 -9.02
N ILE A 52 -22.44 5.52 -9.25
CA ILE A 52 -21.90 4.56 -8.27
C ILE A 52 -20.66 5.08 -7.54
N GLN A 53 -20.31 6.35 -7.75
CA GLN A 53 -19.15 7.02 -7.14
C GLN A 53 -17.83 6.23 -7.33
N ALA A 54 -17.56 5.80 -8.57
CA ALA A 54 -16.38 4.99 -8.88
C ALA A 54 -15.75 5.30 -10.24
N CYS A 55 -14.49 4.90 -10.37
CA CYS A 55 -13.73 4.82 -11.60
C CYS A 55 -13.41 3.36 -11.93
N PHE A 56 -13.43 3.04 -13.22
CA PHE A 56 -12.88 1.80 -13.74
C PHE A 56 -11.49 2.11 -14.29
N VAL A 57 -10.49 1.38 -13.81
CA VAL A 57 -9.09 1.60 -14.16
C VAL A 57 -8.49 0.38 -14.84
N SER A 58 -7.57 0.57 -15.78
CA SER A 58 -6.82 -0.51 -16.41
C SER A 58 -5.61 -0.88 -15.54
N LEU A 59 -5.47 -2.16 -15.17
CA LEU A 59 -4.30 -2.72 -14.48
C LEU A 59 -3.32 -3.40 -15.45
N GLY A 60 -3.54 -3.25 -16.76
CA GLY A 60 -2.78 -3.92 -17.81
C GLY A 60 -3.49 -5.18 -18.32
N SER A 61 -3.61 -6.22 -17.51
CA SER A 61 -4.26 -7.50 -17.88
C SER A 61 -5.76 -7.55 -17.57
N GLU A 62 -6.22 -6.79 -16.57
CA GLU A 62 -7.62 -6.74 -16.13
C GLU A 62 -8.03 -5.32 -15.70
N LYS A 63 -9.33 -5.12 -15.48
CA LYS A 63 -9.86 -3.83 -14.99
C LYS A 63 -10.02 -3.84 -13.49
N GLY A 64 -9.64 -2.77 -12.81
CA GLY A 64 -9.88 -2.53 -11.40
C GLY A 64 -11.09 -1.63 -11.18
N PHE A 65 -11.74 -1.81 -10.03
CA PHE A 65 -12.77 -0.92 -9.51
C PHE A 65 -12.15 -0.02 -8.43
N LEU A 66 -12.23 1.30 -8.61
CA LEU A 66 -11.65 2.31 -7.73
C LEU A 66 -12.75 3.26 -7.24
N HIS A 67 -12.97 3.39 -5.94
CA HIS A 67 -13.89 4.40 -5.42
C HIS A 67 -13.35 5.81 -5.66
N LEU A 68 -14.24 6.78 -5.92
CA LEU A 68 -13.83 8.18 -6.12
C LEU A 68 -13.14 8.78 -4.88
N ASP A 69 -13.57 8.37 -3.68
CA ASP A 69 -13.00 8.81 -2.40
C ASP A 69 -11.62 8.21 -2.12
N ASP A 70 -11.28 7.11 -2.82
CA ASP A 70 -9.98 6.44 -2.72
C ASP A 70 -8.95 7.01 -3.71
N ILE A 71 -9.29 8.07 -4.45
CA ILE A 71 -8.35 8.80 -5.30
C ILE A 71 -7.66 9.90 -4.48
N PRO A 72 -6.32 9.94 -4.42
CA PRO A 72 -5.60 11.03 -3.75
C PRO A 72 -6.07 12.41 -4.22
N GLU A 73 -6.05 13.39 -3.32
CA GLU A 73 -6.51 14.75 -3.63
C GLU A 73 -5.68 15.41 -4.73
N GLU A 74 -4.38 15.15 -4.74
CA GLU A 74 -3.41 15.69 -5.70
C GLU A 74 -3.43 14.97 -7.06
N ALA A 75 -4.17 13.86 -7.19
CA ALA A 75 -4.21 13.08 -8.42
C ALA A 75 -5.21 13.65 -9.43
N GLU A 76 -4.88 13.54 -10.72
CA GLU A 76 -5.77 13.91 -11.81
C GLU A 76 -6.99 12.97 -11.89
N ARG A 77 -8.20 13.55 -11.97
CA ARG A 77 -9.48 12.83 -11.93
C ARG A 77 -10.25 12.94 -13.25
N HIS A 78 -9.61 12.60 -14.36
CA HIS A 78 -10.28 12.54 -15.67
C HIS A 78 -9.98 11.23 -16.39
N GLN A 79 -10.81 10.91 -17.38
CA GLN A 79 -10.57 9.76 -18.24
C GLN A 79 -9.23 9.91 -18.96
N GLY A 80 -8.46 8.82 -19.00
CA GLY A 80 -7.11 8.78 -19.55
C GLY A 80 -5.99 9.12 -18.55
N ALA A 81 -6.30 9.73 -17.40
CA ALA A 81 -5.31 10.01 -16.35
C ALA A 81 -4.69 8.73 -15.80
N ARG A 82 -3.44 8.82 -15.33
CA ARG A 82 -2.71 7.69 -14.75
C ARG A 82 -2.41 7.95 -13.28
N LEU A 83 -2.62 6.95 -12.45
CA LEU A 83 -2.36 7.02 -11.02
C LEU A 83 -1.89 5.67 -10.49
N LEU A 84 -1.08 5.73 -9.44
CA LEU A 84 -0.72 4.53 -8.72
C LEU A 84 -1.93 4.01 -7.95
N VAL A 85 -2.16 2.71 -8.01
CA VAL A 85 -3.21 2.03 -7.25
C VAL A 85 -2.65 0.77 -6.61
N GLU A 86 -3.10 0.49 -5.39
CA GLU A 86 -2.86 -0.75 -4.68
C GLU A 86 -4.11 -1.62 -4.71
N VAL A 87 -3.93 -2.92 -4.93
CA VAL A 87 -5.02 -3.89 -4.89
C VAL A 87 -5.35 -4.20 -3.44
N THR A 88 -6.57 -3.89 -3.00
CA THR A 88 -7.02 -4.20 -1.65
C THR A 88 -7.73 -5.55 -1.58
N ARG A 89 -8.46 -5.92 -2.65
CA ARG A 89 -9.15 -7.21 -2.76
C ARG A 89 -9.03 -7.75 -4.18
N MET A 90 -8.76 -9.04 -4.29
CA MET A 90 -8.72 -9.73 -5.58
C MET A 90 -10.10 -9.76 -6.25
N GLY A 91 -10.10 -9.78 -7.59
CA GLY A 91 -11.29 -10.01 -8.38
C GLY A 91 -11.82 -11.44 -8.25
N THR A 92 -13.05 -11.63 -8.67
CA THR A 92 -13.67 -12.95 -8.89
C THR A 92 -14.13 -13.05 -10.34
N LYS A 93 -14.71 -14.18 -10.73
CA LYS A 93 -15.28 -14.35 -12.07
C LYS A 93 -16.35 -13.30 -12.43
N THR A 94 -17.01 -12.72 -11.42
CA THR A 94 -18.13 -11.79 -11.62
C THR A 94 -17.86 -10.39 -11.05
N LYS A 95 -16.77 -10.18 -10.32
CA LYS A 95 -16.42 -8.90 -9.70
C LYS A 95 -14.99 -8.51 -10.03
N LEU A 96 -14.79 -7.25 -10.40
CA LEU A 96 -13.46 -6.69 -10.62
C LEU A 96 -12.68 -6.63 -9.28
N PRO A 97 -11.33 -6.70 -9.31
CA PRO A 97 -10.51 -6.36 -8.15
C PRO A 97 -10.85 -4.98 -7.62
N LEU A 98 -10.88 -4.85 -6.29
CA LEU A 98 -11.00 -3.56 -5.63
C LEU A 98 -9.60 -2.98 -5.46
N VAL A 99 -9.43 -1.74 -5.89
CA VAL A 99 -8.17 -1.01 -5.77
C VAL A 99 -8.38 0.32 -5.07
N THR A 100 -7.32 0.85 -4.46
CA THR A 100 -7.27 2.17 -3.83
C THR A 100 -6.09 2.95 -4.39
N GLY A 101 -6.19 4.28 -4.51
CA GLY A 101 -5.03 5.13 -4.78
C GLY A 101 -4.22 5.46 -3.52
N MET A 102 -4.70 5.03 -2.34
CA MET A 102 -4.03 5.20 -1.05
C MET A 102 -3.06 4.05 -0.81
N ILE A 103 -1.82 4.19 -1.26
CA ILE A 103 -0.82 3.12 -1.11
C ILE A 103 -0.35 3.07 0.34
N GLU A 104 -0.45 1.90 0.97
CA GLU A 104 0.00 1.69 2.33
C GLU A 104 1.34 0.93 2.35
N ILE A 105 2.35 1.53 2.97
CA ILE A 105 3.63 0.88 3.25
C ILE A 105 3.73 0.70 4.77
N SER A 106 3.42 -0.51 5.20
CA SER A 106 3.44 -0.92 6.60
C SER A 106 4.80 -1.52 7.00
N GLY A 107 5.40 -0.99 8.06
CA GLY A 107 6.56 -1.54 8.75
C GLY A 107 6.25 -1.84 10.22
N GLU A 108 7.22 -2.38 10.96
CA GLU A 108 7.01 -2.80 12.36
C GLU A 108 6.62 -1.64 13.29
N THR A 109 7.12 -0.43 13.02
CA THR A 109 6.94 0.75 13.88
C THR A 109 6.25 1.93 13.21
N LEU A 110 6.11 1.89 11.88
CA LEU A 110 5.64 3.00 11.07
C LEU A 110 4.73 2.46 9.97
N VAL A 111 3.59 3.12 9.77
CA VAL A 111 2.76 2.95 8.59
C VAL A 111 2.83 4.25 7.81
N TYR A 112 3.28 4.18 6.57
CA TYR A 112 3.27 5.30 5.64
C TYR A 112 2.09 5.12 4.68
N ILE A 113 1.29 6.17 4.49
CA ILE A 113 0.16 6.14 3.56
C ILE A 113 0.40 7.24 2.53
N PHE A 114 0.66 6.84 1.28
CA PHE A 114 0.78 7.77 0.17
C PHE A 114 -0.60 8.36 -0.16
N GLY A 115 -0.66 9.66 -0.44
CA GLY A 115 -1.90 10.37 -0.76
C GLY A 115 -2.71 10.83 0.46
N LYS A 116 -2.22 10.61 1.68
CA LYS A 116 -2.79 11.19 2.90
C LYS A 116 -1.79 12.08 3.63
N SER A 117 -2.19 13.31 3.92
CA SER A 117 -1.39 14.30 4.66
C SER A 117 -1.80 14.36 6.12
N TYR A 118 -1.61 13.26 6.88
CA TYR A 118 -1.78 13.30 8.33
C TYR A 118 -0.79 12.38 9.05
N PHE A 119 -0.45 12.77 10.27
CA PHE A 119 0.34 11.96 11.19
C PHE A 119 -0.54 11.49 12.34
N SER A 120 -0.44 10.21 12.71
CA SER A 120 -1.13 9.69 13.88
C SER A 120 -0.27 8.69 14.65
N VAL A 121 -0.51 8.62 15.96
CA VAL A 121 0.14 7.66 16.85
C VAL A 121 -0.92 6.68 17.35
N SER A 122 -0.59 5.39 17.36
CA SER A 122 -1.50 4.33 17.82
C SER A 122 -2.06 4.62 19.22
N LYS A 123 -3.38 4.48 19.37
CA LYS A 123 -4.09 4.68 20.65
C LYS A 123 -3.58 3.76 21.76
N ARG A 124 -2.96 2.62 21.41
CA ARG A 124 -2.40 1.64 22.36
C ARG A 124 -1.07 2.09 22.98
N ILE A 125 -0.43 3.13 22.44
CA ILE A 125 0.84 3.65 22.98
C ILE A 125 0.53 4.54 24.19
N PRO A 126 1.18 4.37 25.35
CA PRO A 126 0.98 5.25 26.50
C PRO A 126 1.45 6.69 26.24
N ASP A 127 0.81 7.67 26.87
CA ASP A 127 1.04 9.10 26.61
C ASP A 127 2.50 9.55 26.80
N GLY A 128 3.20 8.97 27.79
CA GLY A 128 4.63 9.23 28.00
C GLY A 128 5.51 8.90 26.78
N ARG A 129 5.12 7.90 25.98
CA ARG A 129 5.82 7.53 24.74
C ARG A 129 5.30 8.28 23.51
N LYS A 130 4.04 8.73 23.50
CA LYS A 130 3.48 9.53 22.39
C LYS A 130 4.27 10.81 22.16
N LYS A 131 4.65 11.52 23.24
CA LYS A 131 5.45 12.75 23.16
C LYS A 131 6.73 12.57 22.33
N ARG A 132 7.40 11.42 22.48
CA ARG A 132 8.60 11.08 21.72
C ARG A 132 8.30 10.81 20.25
N ALA A 133 7.18 10.17 19.93
CA ALA A 133 6.79 9.94 18.53
C ALA A 133 6.52 11.28 17.80
N TYR A 134 5.79 12.20 18.45
CA TYR A 134 5.56 13.54 17.90
C TYR A 134 6.85 14.35 17.71
N SER A 135 7.80 14.27 18.66
CA SER A 135 9.06 15.02 18.52
C SER A 135 9.91 14.49 17.35
N VAL A 136 9.94 13.18 17.14
CA VAL A 136 10.62 12.58 15.97
C VAL A 136 9.95 13.00 14.67
N TYR A 137 8.62 13.00 14.59
CA TYR A 137 7.88 13.46 13.41
C TYR A 137 8.17 14.93 13.10
N GLN A 138 8.10 15.83 14.09
CA GLN A 138 8.43 17.25 13.89
C GLN A 138 9.87 17.47 13.44
N ALA A 139 10.83 16.70 13.97
CA ALA A 139 12.21 16.77 13.54
C ALA A 139 12.38 16.31 12.08
N ALA A 140 11.60 15.34 11.62
CA ALA A 140 11.60 14.89 10.23
C ALA A 140 11.01 15.96 9.29
N LEU A 141 9.87 16.56 9.64
CA LEU A 141 9.24 17.64 8.85
C LEU A 141 10.17 18.84 8.63
N ARG A 142 10.89 19.26 9.69
CA ARG A 142 11.86 20.37 9.59
C ARG A 142 12.98 20.07 8.60
N ARG A 143 13.34 18.80 8.41
CA ARG A 143 14.37 18.37 7.45
C ARG A 143 13.84 18.28 6.02
N SER A 144 12.56 17.99 5.83
CA SER A 144 11.93 17.93 4.51
C SER A 144 11.48 19.29 3.96
N GLY A 145 11.59 20.36 4.76
CA GLY A 145 11.16 21.70 4.34
C GLY A 145 9.64 21.88 4.26
N SER A 146 8.86 20.91 4.73
CA SER A 146 7.40 20.94 4.74
C SER A 146 6.89 21.34 6.13
N CYS A 147 6.15 22.45 6.21
CA CYS A 147 5.42 22.85 7.42
C CYS A 147 4.00 22.28 7.37
N ASP A 148 3.68 21.39 8.31
CA ASP A 148 2.34 20.82 8.46
C ASP A 148 1.58 21.58 9.55
N SER A 149 0.57 22.37 9.16
CA SER A 149 -0.24 23.22 10.05
C SER A 149 -1.31 22.46 10.84
N SER A 150 -1.42 21.14 10.67
CA SER A 150 -2.47 20.31 11.27
C SER A 150 -2.21 19.88 12.72
N LEU A 151 -1.04 20.20 13.30
CA LEU A 151 -0.62 19.74 14.62
C LEU A 151 -0.72 20.78 15.75
N THR A 152 -1.33 21.93 15.51
CA THR A 152 -1.64 22.91 16.55
C THR A 152 -3.10 22.79 16.98
N SER A 153 -3.48 21.68 17.62
CA SER A 153 -4.73 21.56 18.38
C SER A 153 -4.56 20.51 19.48
#